data_AF-A0A447PKE1-F1
#
_entry.id   AF-A0A447PKE1-F1
#
_cell.length_a   1.000
_cell.length_b   1.000
_cell.length_c   1.000
_cell.angle_alpha   90.00
_cell.angle_beta   90.00
_cell.angle_gamma   90.00
#
_symmetry.space_group_name_H-M   'P 1'
#
loop_
_entity.id
_entity.type
_entity.pdbx_description
1 polymer ?
#
loop_
_entity_poly.entity_id
_entity_poly.type
_entity_poly.pdbx_seq_one_letter_code
_entity_poly.pdbx_strand_id
1 'polypeptide(L)'
;MKVASESGRLPAGSGADISIEKRLPMGGGLGGGSSNAATVLVALNHLWQCGLSIDELATLGLTLGADVPVFVRGHAAFAEGVGEILTPVNPPEKWYLGRAPWRKHSDASYL
;
A
#
# COMPACT_ATOMS: atom_id res chain seq x y z
N MET A 1 -10.44 -6.49 4.05
CA MET A 1 -11.35 -5.59 4.80
C MET A 1 -11.91 -6.25 6.07
N LYS A 2 -11.06 -6.95 6.85
CA LYS A 2 -11.51 -7.70 8.03
C LYS A 2 -12.04 -6.77 9.13
N VAL A 3 -11.34 -5.66 9.39
CA VAL A 3 -11.74 -4.63 10.35
C VAL A 3 -13.13 -4.08 10.06
N ALA A 4 -13.46 -3.79 8.80
CA ALA A 4 -14.80 -3.33 8.42
C ALA A 4 -15.87 -4.41 8.66
N SER A 5 -15.57 -5.67 8.37
CA SER A 5 -16.48 -6.79 8.62
C SER A 5 -16.74 -6.99 10.11
N GLU A 6 -15.69 -6.98 10.94
CA GLU A 6 -15.77 -7.20 12.39
C GLU A 6 -16.45 -6.03 13.12
N SER A 7 -16.31 -4.81 12.60
CA SER A 7 -16.98 -3.62 13.14
C SER A 7 -18.37 -3.36 12.56
N GLY A 8 -18.92 -4.27 11.74
CA GLY A 8 -20.24 -4.13 11.13
C GLY A 8 -20.34 -2.98 10.11
N ARG A 9 -19.22 -2.44 9.65
CA ARG A 9 -19.13 -1.34 8.68
C ARG A 9 -19.06 -1.81 7.23
N LEU A 10 -18.96 -3.12 6.99
CA LEU A 10 -18.99 -3.69 5.64
C LEU A 10 -20.44 -3.97 5.20
N PRO A 11 -20.97 -3.31 4.15
CA PRO A 11 -22.33 -3.54 3.69
C PRO A 11 -22.56 -4.98 3.21
N ALA A 12 -23.78 -5.48 3.39
CA ALA A 12 -24.18 -6.79 2.89
C ALA A 12 -24.06 -6.86 1.35
N GLY A 13 -23.50 -7.95 0.83
CA GLY A 13 -23.29 -8.12 -0.61
C GLY A 13 -22.07 -7.39 -1.18
N SER A 14 -21.19 -6.82 -0.35
CA SER A 14 -19.94 -6.21 -0.80
C SER A 14 -19.05 -7.23 -1.52
N GLY A 15 -18.73 -6.94 -2.79
CA GLY A 15 -17.85 -7.72 -3.64
C GLY A 15 -17.25 -6.83 -4.74
N ALA A 16 -16.18 -7.30 -5.38
CA ALA A 16 -15.54 -6.57 -6.46
C ALA A 16 -14.74 -7.53 -7.38
N ASP A 17 -14.83 -7.30 -8.68
CA ASP A 17 -13.89 -7.83 -9.66
C ASP A 17 -12.76 -6.83 -9.85
N ILE A 18 -11.52 -7.28 -9.64
CA ILE A 18 -10.33 -6.41 -9.67
C ILE A 18 -9.41 -6.91 -10.78
N SER A 19 -9.05 -6.00 -11.68
CA SER A 19 -8.02 -6.22 -12.69
C SER A 19 -6.90 -5.19 -12.53
N ILE A 20 -5.71 -5.54 -12.99
CA ILE A 20 -4.53 -4.67 -12.91
C ILE A 20 -3.78 -4.67 -14.23
N GLU A 21 -3.54 -3.47 -14.76
CA GLU A 21 -2.55 -3.27 -15.81
C GLU A 21 -1.17 -3.12 -15.16
N LYS A 22 -0.36 -4.18 -15.17
CA LYS A 22 0.92 -4.18 -14.46
C LYS A 22 2.04 -3.62 -15.33
N ARG A 23 2.33 -2.32 -15.14
CA ARG A 23 3.47 -1.64 -15.78
C ARG A 23 4.77 -1.73 -14.98
N LEU A 24 4.67 -1.76 -13.65
CA LEU A 24 5.83 -1.89 -12.78
C LEU A 24 6.35 -3.34 -12.80
N PRO A 25 7.68 -3.55 -12.83
CA PRO A 25 8.25 -4.88 -12.70
C PRO A 25 7.90 -5.51 -11.34
N MET A 26 8.00 -6.84 -11.27
CA MET A 26 7.87 -7.55 -10.00
C MET A 26 9.15 -7.36 -9.17
N GLY A 27 9.01 -6.92 -7.92
CA GLY A 27 10.14 -6.62 -7.03
C GLY A 27 10.93 -5.38 -7.44
N GLY A 28 12.23 -5.37 -7.17
CA GLY A 28 13.15 -4.31 -7.61
C GLY A 28 13.10 -3.03 -6.78
N GLY A 29 12.52 -3.07 -5.57
CA GLY A 29 12.55 -1.96 -4.61
C GLY A 29 11.66 -0.76 -4.96
N LEU A 30 10.73 -0.88 -5.92
CA LEU A 30 9.83 0.21 -6.33
C LEU A 30 8.50 0.27 -5.55
N GLY A 31 8.28 -0.64 -4.60
CA GLY A 31 7.04 -0.68 -3.81
C GLY A 31 5.78 -1.06 -4.61
N GLY A 32 5.93 -1.65 -5.80
CA GLY A 32 4.81 -1.87 -6.71
C GLY A 32 3.71 -2.79 -6.16
N GLY A 33 4.07 -3.82 -5.38
CA GLY A 33 3.08 -4.68 -4.72
C GLY A 33 2.36 -3.97 -3.57
N SER A 34 3.13 -3.27 -2.72
CA SER A 34 2.61 -2.48 -1.61
C SER A 34 1.65 -1.37 -2.07
N SER A 35 1.99 -0.69 -3.16
CA SER A 35 1.12 0.30 -3.82
C SER A 35 -0.19 -0.32 -4.31
N ASN A 36 -0.15 -1.54 -4.87
CA ASN A 36 -1.37 -2.24 -5.29
C ASN A 36 -2.26 -2.57 -4.09
N ALA A 37 -1.70 -3.10 -3.00
CA ALA A 37 -2.45 -3.39 -1.78
C ALA A 37 -3.08 -2.11 -1.18
N ALA A 38 -2.30 -1.04 -1.04
CA ALA A 38 -2.80 0.24 -0.53
C ALA A 38 -3.93 0.81 -1.39
N THR A 39 -3.75 0.80 -2.72
CA THR A 39 -4.77 1.29 -3.66
C THR A 39 -6.07 0.51 -3.52
N VAL A 40 -6.01 -0.82 -3.44
CA VAL A 40 -7.19 -1.67 -3.24
C VAL A 40 -7.88 -1.36 -1.91
N LEU A 41 -7.12 -1.22 -0.82
CA LEU A 41 -7.68 -0.88 0.50
C LEU A 41 -8.41 0.47 0.48
N VAL A 42 -7.77 1.52 -0.04
CA VAL A 42 -8.34 2.87 -0.13
C VAL A 42 -9.57 2.87 -1.05
N ALA A 43 -9.46 2.28 -2.23
CA ALA A 43 -10.55 2.24 -3.21
C ALA A 43 -11.77 1.47 -2.69
N LEU A 44 -11.58 0.28 -2.13
CA LEU A 44 -12.69 -0.52 -1.60
C LEU A 44 -13.30 0.10 -0.35
N ASN A 45 -12.51 0.72 0.54
CA ASN A 45 -13.04 1.48 1.66
C ASN A 45 -13.97 2.61 1.19
N HIS A 46 -13.58 3.31 0.13
CA HIS A 46 -14.37 4.37 -0.47
C HIS A 46 -15.63 3.84 -1.17
N LEU A 47 -15.47 2.86 -2.07
CA LEU A 47 -16.57 2.30 -2.89
C LEU A 47 -17.63 1.58 -2.05
N TRP A 48 -17.21 0.84 -1.03
CA TRP A 48 -18.12 0.16 -0.10
C TRP A 48 -18.53 1.05 1.07
N GLN A 49 -18.07 2.30 1.11
CA GLN A 49 -18.40 3.28 2.15
C GLN A 49 -18.15 2.74 3.58
N CYS A 50 -17.10 1.93 3.76
CA CYS A 50 -16.81 1.29 5.05
C CYS A 50 -16.39 2.30 6.14
N GLY A 51 -16.06 3.54 5.77
CA GLY A 51 -15.74 4.60 6.74
C GLY A 51 -14.54 4.26 7.63
N LEU A 52 -13.60 3.44 7.16
CA LEU A 52 -12.34 3.24 7.87
C LEU A 52 -11.49 4.51 7.75
N SER A 53 -10.85 4.92 8.84
CA SER A 53 -9.92 6.04 8.83
C SER A 53 -8.63 5.68 8.09
N ILE A 54 -7.84 6.69 7.71
CA ILE A 54 -6.52 6.48 7.11
C ILE A 54 -5.61 5.67 8.04
N ASP A 55 -5.68 5.88 9.36
CA ASP A 55 -4.89 5.12 10.33
C ASP A 55 -5.33 3.65 10.44
N GLU A 56 -6.63 3.38 10.37
CA GLU A 56 -7.15 2.01 10.34
C GLU A 56 -6.73 1.29 9.04
N LEU A 57 -6.77 1.99 7.90
CA LEU A 57 -6.31 1.46 6.62
C LEU A 57 -4.79 1.22 6.62
N ALA A 58 -4.01 2.14 7.20
CA ALA A 58 -2.57 2.00 7.31
C ALA A 58 -2.20 0.82 8.22
N THR A 59 -2.89 0.66 9.35
CA THR A 59 -2.71 -0.46 10.27
C THR A 59 -3.05 -1.80 9.61
N LEU A 60 -4.16 -1.87 8.88
CA LEU A 60 -4.51 -3.05 8.08
C LEU A 60 -3.47 -3.31 6.98
N GLY A 61 -3.02 -2.25 6.32
CA GLY A 61 -2.02 -2.29 5.26
C GLY A 61 -0.68 -2.85 5.74
N LEU A 62 -0.22 -2.48 6.93
CA LEU A 62 1.03 -2.96 7.52
C LEU A 62 1.09 -4.50 7.59
N THR A 63 -0.05 -5.17 7.80
CA THR A 63 -0.12 -6.64 7.81
C THR A 63 0.14 -7.29 6.44
N LEU A 64 0.02 -6.51 5.36
CA LEU A 64 0.28 -6.95 3.98
C LEU A 64 1.69 -6.61 3.51
N GLY A 65 2.31 -5.58 4.09
CA GLY A 65 3.69 -5.19 3.79
C GLY A 65 4.09 -3.88 4.47
N ALA A 66 5.38 -3.78 4.81
CA ALA A 66 5.97 -2.63 5.51
C ALA A 66 5.77 -1.29 4.77
N ASP A 67 5.77 -1.29 3.44
CA ASP A 67 5.59 -0.07 2.65
C ASP A 67 4.13 0.30 2.39
N VAL A 68 3.16 -0.57 2.70
CA VAL A 68 1.74 -0.28 2.41
C VAL A 68 1.24 0.99 3.11
N PRO A 69 1.59 1.27 4.39
CA PRO A 69 1.17 2.48 5.09
C PRO A 69 1.52 3.79 4.38
N VAL A 70 2.71 3.91 3.75
CA VAL A 70 3.09 5.16 3.07
C VAL A 70 2.23 5.41 1.84
N PHE A 71 1.88 4.35 1.10
CA PHE A 71 0.96 4.46 -0.04
C PHE A 71 -0.49 4.76 0.40
N VAL A 72 -0.95 4.23 1.54
CA VAL A 72 -2.27 4.55 2.10
C VAL A 72 -2.35 6.03 2.50
N ARG A 73 -1.30 6.56 3.12
CA ARG A 73 -1.26 7.97 3.56
C ARG A 73 -1.07 8.97 2.41
N GLY A 74 -0.50 8.54 1.28
CA GLY A 74 -0.47 9.33 0.04
C GLY A 74 0.50 10.51 0.01
N HIS A 75 1.46 10.57 0.94
CA HIS A 75 2.47 11.63 1.02
C HIS A 75 3.88 11.05 1.15
N ALA A 76 4.88 11.78 0.66
CA ALA A 76 6.27 11.46 0.95
C ALA A 76 6.50 11.52 2.47
N ALA A 77 7.13 10.48 3.02
CA ALA A 77 7.31 10.33 4.45
C ALA A 77 8.69 9.78 4.77
N PHE A 78 9.24 10.23 5.90
CA PHE A 78 10.33 9.55 6.57
C PHE A 78 9.74 8.39 7.38
N ALA A 79 10.25 7.19 7.13
CA ALA A 79 9.78 5.97 7.77
C ALA A 79 10.76 5.49 8.83
N GLU A 80 10.24 5.17 10.01
CA GLU A 80 10.99 4.58 11.13
C GLU A 80 10.32 3.28 11.60
N GLY A 81 11.01 2.52 12.46
CA GLY A 81 10.55 1.21 12.92
C GLY A 81 10.59 0.17 11.79
N VAL A 82 9.51 -0.58 11.64
CA VAL A 82 9.26 -1.52 10.54
C VAL A 82 8.34 -0.94 9.46
N GLY A 83 8.15 0.39 9.43
CA GLY A 83 7.29 1.11 8.48
C GLY A 83 5.97 1.63 9.08
N GLU A 84 5.77 1.47 10.39
CA GLU A 84 4.58 1.90 11.12
C GLU A 84 4.64 3.37 11.58
N ILE A 85 5.83 3.92 11.76
CA ILE A 85 6.03 5.33 12.13
C ILE A 85 6.36 6.11 10.87
N LEU A 86 5.44 6.97 10.43
CA LEU A 86 5.57 7.79 9.22
C LEU A 86 5.44 9.27 9.56
N THR A 87 6.51 10.03 9.32
CA THR A 87 6.53 11.49 9.45
C THR A 87 6.50 12.11 8.06
N PRO A 88 5.46 12.89 7.69
CA PRO A 88 5.40 13.55 6.38
C PRO A 88 6.59 14.49 6.16
N VAL A 89 7.16 14.46 4.96
CA VAL A 89 8.29 15.31 4.55
C VAL A 89 8.06 15.81 3.12
N ASN A 90 8.75 16.89 2.75
CA ASN A 90 8.70 17.47 1.41
C ASN A 90 10.10 17.53 0.77
N PRO A 91 10.64 16.39 0.31
CA PRO A 91 11.94 16.37 -0.35
C PRO A 91 11.85 17.07 -1.72
N PRO A 92 12.97 17.57 -2.27
CA PRO A 92 12.97 18.12 -3.63
C PRO A 92 12.50 17.10 -4.66
N GLU A 93 11.49 17.46 -5.45
CA GLU A 93 10.99 16.64 -6.55
C GLU A 93 12.00 16.66 -7.72
N LYS A 94 12.61 15.51 -8.00
CA LYS A 94 13.63 15.37 -9.05
C LYS A 94 13.16 14.43 -10.15
N TRP A 95 13.78 14.55 -11.30
CA TRP A 95 13.67 13.55 -12.37
C TRP A 95 14.60 12.37 -12.09
N TYR A 96 14.09 11.16 -12.29
CA TYR A 96 14.84 9.92 -12.08
C TYR A 96 14.81 9.06 -13.35
N LEU A 97 15.96 8.47 -13.70
CA LEU A 97 16.06 7.43 -14.72
C LEU A 97 16.05 6.06 -14.03
N GLY A 98 14.91 5.36 -14.09
CA GLY A 98 14.77 4.02 -13.53
C GLY A 98 15.33 2.95 -14.47
N ARG A 99 16.25 2.11 -13.99
CA ARG A 99 16.75 0.94 -14.72
C ARG A 99 16.39 -0.33 -13.97
N ALA A 100 15.45 -1.11 -14.50
CA ALA A 100 15.08 -2.41 -13.96
C ALA A 100 15.75 -3.54 -14.78
N PRO A 101 16.81 -4.20 -14.28
CA PRO A 101 17.33 -5.38 -14.94
C PRO A 101 16.31 -6.53 -14.84
N TRP A 102 16.21 -7.37 -15.87
CA TRP A 102 15.26 -8.50 -15.96
C TRP A 102 15.39 -9.59 -14.88
N ARG A 103 16.27 -9.42 -13.89
CA ARG A 103 16.47 -10.38 -12.79
C ARG A 103 15.45 -10.15 -11.68
N LYS A 104 14.72 -11.19 -11.32
CA LYS A 104 13.95 -11.24 -10.07
C LYS A 104 14.93 -11.12 -8.89
N HIS A 105 14.76 -10.08 -8.08
CA HIS A 105 15.40 -9.98 -6.77
C HIS A 105 14.32 -10.33 -5.75
N SER A 106 14.57 -11.36 -4.93
CA SER A 106 13.75 -11.66 -3.76
C SER A 106 14.27 -10.84 -2.59
N ASP A 107 13.40 -10.10 -1.89
CA ASP A 107 13.77 -9.26 -0.75
C ASP A 107 14.27 -10.07 0.48
N ALA A 108 14.26 -11.41 0.40
CA ALA A 108 14.68 -12.34 1.45
C ALA A 108 16.19 -12.67 1.45
N SER A 109 17.00 -12.12 0.55
CA SER A 109 18.42 -12.48 0.45
C SER A 109 19.33 -11.44 1.13
N TYR A 110 19.17 -11.23 2.44
CA TYR A 110 20.14 -10.57 3.34
C TYR A 110 19.88 -10.95 4.82
N LEU A 111 19.75 -12.25 5.09
CA LEU A 111 19.95 -12.85 6.41
C LEU A 111 20.88 -14.05 6.28
#